data_AF-A0A968F7A0-F1
#
_entry.id   AF-A0A968F7A0-F1
#
_cell.length_a   1.000
_cell.length_b   1.000
_cell.length_c   1.000
_cell.angle_alpha   90.00
_cell.angle_beta   90.00
_cell.angle_gamma   90.00
#
_symmetry.space_group_name_H-M   'P 1'
#
loop_
_entity.id
_entity.type
_entity.pdbx_description
1 polymer ?
#
loop_
_entity_poly.entity_id
_entity_poly.type
_entity_poly.pdbx_seq_one_letter_code
_entity_poly.pdbx_strand_id
1 'polypeptide(L)' 'MSPIDRSIRMKTTEDVSVDSFVNFLGNNALEWNDAEIEILKAAMDSILPLLQEIRMSFPETVYFVKTTGEE' A
#
# COMPACT_ATOMS: atom_id res chain seq x y z
N MET A 1 6.69 -4.48 11.80
CA MET A 1 6.79 -3.02 12.03
C MET A 1 7.12 -2.77 13.48
N SER A 2 8.14 -1.98 13.73
CA SER A 2 8.51 -1.46 15.05
C SER A 2 7.47 -0.46 15.57
N PRO A 3 7.47 -0.12 16.87
CA PRO A 3 6.64 0.96 17.41
C PRO A 3 6.86 2.30 16.71
N ILE A 4 8.11 2.62 16.37
CA ILE A 4 8.48 3.86 15.68
C ILE A 4 7.87 3.90 14.27
N ASP A 5 7.87 2.77 13.54
CA ASP A 5 7.25 2.73 12.21
C ASP A 5 5.75 3.06 12.28
N ARG A 6 5.06 2.64 13.35
CA ARG A 6 3.63 2.88 13.52
C ARG A 6 3.34 4.33 13.91
N SER A 7 4.15 4.91 14.80
CA SER A 7 3.97 6.31 15.24
C SER A 7 4.27 7.31 14.11
N ILE A 8 5.28 7.03 13.27
CA ILE A 8 5.57 7.82 12.07
C ILE A 8 4.39 7.80 11.09
N ARG A 9 3.84 6.61 10.80
CA ARG A 9 2.68 6.50 9.91
C ARG A 9 1.49 7.26 10.49
N MET A 10 1.11 6.96 11.73
CA MET A 10 0.02 7.67 12.42
C MET A 10 0.32 9.14 12.79
N LYS A 11 1.45 9.71 12.36
CA LYS A 11 1.88 11.10 12.60
C LYS A 11 1.75 11.53 14.07
N THR A 12 2.07 10.63 14.99
CA THR A 12 1.96 10.85 16.43
C THR A 12 3.30 10.62 17.12
N THR A 13 3.51 11.31 18.24
CA THR A 13 4.66 11.11 19.13
C THR A 13 4.37 10.08 20.23
N GLU A 14 3.14 9.56 20.29
CA GLU A 14 2.72 8.55 21.27
C GLU A 14 3.12 7.13 20.85
N ASP A 15 3.23 6.24 21.83
CA ASP A 15 3.43 4.82 21.57
C ASP A 15 2.16 4.20 20.96
N VAL A 16 2.28 3.77 19.72
CA VAL A 16 1.17 3.15 18.98
C VAL A 16 1.17 1.64 19.19
N SER A 17 0.08 1.11 19.76
CA SER A 17 -0.16 -0.34 19.84
C SER A 17 -0.47 -0.94 18.47
N VAL A 18 -0.29 -2.26 18.32
CA VAL A 18 -0.62 -2.95 17.07
C VAL A 18 -2.12 -2.82 16.76
N ASP A 19 -2.99 -2.99 17.74
CA ASP A 19 -4.44 -2.91 17.54
C ASP A 19 -4.89 -1.51 17.12
N SER A 20 -4.35 -0.46 17.75
CA SER A 20 -4.62 0.93 17.37
C SER A 20 -4.21 1.20 15.93
N PHE A 21 -3.05 0.69 15.53
CA PHE A 21 -2.54 0.85 14.18
C PHE A 21 -3.39 0.11 13.13
N VAL A 22 -3.83 -1.12 13.44
CA VAL A 22 -4.71 -1.89 12.55
C VAL A 22 -6.04 -1.18 12.36
N ASN A 23 -6.64 -0.67 13.44
CA ASN A 23 -7.89 0.09 13.37
C ASN A 23 -7.72 1.38 12.55
N PHE A 24 -6.61 2.09 12.74
CA PHE A 24 -6.29 3.29 11.95
C PHE A 24 -6.18 2.98 10.46
N LEU A 25 -5.47 1.92 10.07
CA LEU A 25 -5.37 1.51 8.67
C LEU A 25 -6.72 1.08 8.11
N GLY A 26 -7.53 0.35 8.89
CA GLY A 26 -8.86 -0.09 8.47
C GLY A 26 -9.80 1.08 8.16
N ASN A 27 -9.73 2.16 8.94
CA ASN A 27 -10.53 3.37 8.71
C ASN A 27 -10.09 4.17 7.47
N ASN A 28 -8.84 4.03 7.05
CA ASN A 28 -8.28 4.74 5.89
C ASN A 28 -8.26 3.87 4.62
N ALA A 29 -8.55 2.58 4.72
CA ALA A 29 -8.63 1.69 3.57
C ALA A 29 -9.93 1.94 2.79
N LEU A 30 -9.81 2.08 1.48
CA LEU A 30 -10.94 2.23 0.57
C LEU A 30 -11.11 0.98 -0.28
N GLU A 31 -12.35 0.66 -0.61
CA GLU A 31 -12.63 -0.40 -1.58
C GLU A 31 -12.25 0.05 -2.99
N TRP A 32 -11.60 -0.85 -3.71
CA TRP A 32 -11.45 -0.76 -5.16
C TRP A 32 -12.76 -1.08 -5.84
N ASN A 33 -13.12 -0.31 -6.86
CA ASN A 33 -14.19 -0.72 -7.77
C ASN A 33 -13.63 -1.33 -9.07
N ASP A 34 -14.49 -2.02 -9.81
CA ASP A 34 -14.08 -2.74 -11.03
C ASP A 34 -13.43 -1.81 -12.07
N ALA A 35 -13.95 -0.59 -12.25
CA ALA A 35 -13.40 0.36 -13.22
C ALA A 35 -11.97 0.79 -12.86
N GLU A 36 -11.70 1.03 -11.58
CA GLU A 36 -10.36 1.36 -11.08
C GLU A 36 -9.38 0.19 -11.22
N ILE A 37 -9.84 -1.02 -10.96
CA ILE A 37 -9.05 -2.25 -11.13
C ILE A 37 -8.61 -2.39 -12.59
N GLU A 38 -9.52 -2.17 -13.55
CA GLU A 38 -9.20 -2.27 -14.97
C GLU A 38 -8.19 -1.20 -15.42
N ILE A 39 -8.28 0.02 -14.89
CA ILE A 39 -7.28 1.07 -15.14
C ILE A 39 -5.88 0.64 -14.65
N LEU A 40 -5.81 0.10 -13.42
CA LEU A 40 -4.55 -0.37 -12.85
C LEU A 40 -3.95 -1.53 -13.65
N LYS A 41 -4.77 -2.51 -14.06
CA LYS A 41 -4.32 -3.63 -14.88
C LYS A 41 -3.72 -3.14 -16.20
N ALA A 42 -4.41 -2.25 -16.91
CA ALA A 42 -3.92 -1.68 -18.16
C ALA A 42 -2.59 -0.93 -17.99
N ALA A 43 -2.45 -0.18 -16.90
CA ALA A 43 -1.19 0.48 -16.57
C ALA A 43 -0.06 -0.54 -16.30
N MET A 44 -0.35 -1.59 -15.52
CA MET A 44 0.64 -2.63 -15.22
C MET A 44 1.07 -3.42 -16.46
N ASP A 45 0.15 -3.72 -17.38
CA ASP A 45 0.46 -4.39 -18.64
C ASP A 45 1.46 -3.58 -19.48
N SER A 46 1.43 -2.25 -19.39
CA SER A 46 2.38 -1.37 -20.07
C SER A 46 3.76 -1.30 -19.39
N ILE A 47 3.83 -1.53 -18.08
CA ILE A 47 5.05 -1.36 -17.27
C ILE A 47 5.81 -2.69 -17.13
N LEU A 48 5.10 -3.81 -17.03
CA LEU A 48 5.68 -5.14 -16.81
C LEU A 48 6.81 -5.50 -17.79
N PRO A 49 6.70 -5.26 -19.12
CA PRO A 49 7.79 -5.54 -20.04
C PRO A 49 9.07 -4.76 -19.72
N LEU A 50 8.93 -3.48 -19.34
CA LEU A 50 10.07 -2.62 -19.00
C LEU A 50 10.74 -3.09 -17.70
N LEU A 51 9.97 -3.55 -16.73
CA LEU A 51 10.52 -4.12 -15.49
C LEU A 51 11.29 -5.42 -15.75
N GLN A 52 10.84 -6.25 -16.70
CA GLN A 52 11.54 -7.49 -17.08
C GLN A 52 12.90 -7.24 -17.75
N GLU A 53 13.07 -6.09 -18.42
CA GLU A 53 14.36 -5.68 -18.98
C GLU A 53 15.37 -5.30 -17.89
N ILE A 54 14.89 -4.86 -16.73
CA ILE A 54 15.72 -4.56 -15.57
C ILE A 54 16.12 -5.89 -14.92
N ARG A 55 17.41 -6.23 -14.99
CA ARG A 55 17.98 -7.43 -14.34
C ARG A 55 18.09 -7.25 -12.81
N MET A 56 16.95 -7.14 -12.14
CA MET A 56 16.83 -7.02 -10.69
C MET A 56 15.91 -8.12 -10.16
N SER A 57 16.14 -8.54 -8.91
CA SER A 57 15.23 -9.45 -8.21
C SER A 57 14.03 -8.66 -7.70
N PHE A 58 12.89 -8.81 -8.38
CA PHE A 58 11.61 -8.29 -7.92
C PHE A 58 10.88 -9.31 -7.05
N PRO A 59 10.02 -8.87 -6.12
CA PRO A 59 9.12 -9.76 -5.40
C PRO A 59 8.13 -10.43 -6.36
N GLU A 60 7.72 -11.66 -6.05
CA GLU A 60 6.74 -12.41 -6.85
C GLU A 60 5.33 -11.81 -6.78
N THR A 61 5.02 -11.07 -5.72
CA THR A 61 3.69 -10.48 -5.51
C THR A 61 3.82 -9.07 -4.93
N VAL A 62 3.06 -8.15 -5.51
CA VAL A 62 2.92 -6.77 -5.03
C VAL A 62 1.43 -6.53 -4.78
N TYR A 63 1.10 -6.05 -3.59
CA TYR A 63 -0.27 -5.69 -3.22
C TYR A 63 -0.48 -4.19 -3.36
N PHE A 64 -1.58 -3.81 -4.02
CA PHE A 64 -2.01 -2.42 -4.12
C PHE A 64 -3.17 -2.17 -3.17
N VAL A 65 -2.99 -1.24 -2.25
CA VAL A 65 -4.02 -0.82 -1.29
C VAL A 65 -4.45 0.59 -1.64
N LYS A 66 -5.75 0.80 -1.79
CA LYS A 66 -6.33 2.13 -1.94
C LYS A 66 -6.54 2.74 -0.57
N THR A 67 -6.04 3.94 -0.36
CA THR A 67 -6.19 4.66 0.90
C THR A 67 -6.81 6.03 0.68
N THR A 68 -7.29 6.65 1.75
CA THR A 68 -7.74 8.05 1.76
C THR A 68 -6.58 9.04 1.58
N GLY A 69 -5.34 8.63 1.86
CA GLY A 69 -4.17 9.50 1.91
C GLY A 69 -4.00 10.25 3.24
N GLU A 70 -4.90 10.01 4.20
CA GLU A 70 -4.84 10.59 5.55
C GLU A 70 -4.05 9.72 6.53
N GLU A 71 -3.50 8.60 6.05
CA GLU A 71 -2.65 7.69 6.83
C GLU A 71 -1.30 8.26 7.30
#